data_AF-A0A0V1KJE4-F1
#
_entry.id   AF-A0A0V1KJE4-F1
#
_cell.length_a   1.000
_cell.length_b   1.000
_cell.length_c   1.000
_cell.angle_alpha   90.00
_cell.angle_beta   90.00
_cell.angle_gamma   90.00
#
_symmetry.space_group_name_H-M   'P 1'
#
loop_
_entity.id
_entity.type
_entity.pdbx_description
1 polymer ?
#
loop_
_entity_poly.entity_id
_entity_poly.type
_entity_poly.pdbx_seq_one_letter_code
_entity_poly.pdbx_strand_id
1 'polypeptide(L)'
;MPPLKPEQKVVLIRSHLIPRLQFQFLTAEADSRKASLADSIIRGATKEMLHSAKAGICTDFFYIPLRDGGLGLNSLVEHVLFSRQMALFRMARSNDPITKSIALFFIQRGGSTPDLKVSGAAQLVFRQNCLERFSRTYQGTGWKEFQGNPIGNSWQTNGRDLGRNFIMAVKFRSITAATRAENNRGCHGTLQCRTCANTKGH
;
A
#
# COMPACT_ATOMS: atom_id res chain seq x y z
N MET A 1 -4.70 -12.79 -27.37
CA MET A 1 -5.35 -12.31 -26.12
C MET A 1 -5.25 -10.79 -26.07
N PRO A 2 -6.35 -10.06 -25.80
CA PRO A 2 -6.31 -8.62 -25.64
C PRO A 2 -5.48 -8.21 -24.40
N PRO A 3 -4.82 -7.04 -24.40
CA PRO A 3 -3.99 -6.59 -23.30
C PRO A 3 -4.84 -6.26 -22.06
N LEU A 4 -4.37 -6.67 -20.88
CA LEU A 4 -5.03 -6.41 -19.60
C LEU A 4 -5.13 -4.91 -19.29
N LYS A 5 -6.28 -4.48 -18.75
CA LYS A 5 -6.51 -3.10 -18.31
C LYS A 5 -5.73 -2.78 -17.03
N PRO A 6 -5.41 -1.49 -16.78
CA PRO A 6 -4.69 -1.07 -15.58
C PRO A 6 -5.35 -1.54 -14.28
N GLU A 7 -6.67 -1.38 -14.12
CA GLU A 7 -7.37 -1.85 -12.92
C GLU A 7 -7.23 -3.37 -12.71
N GLN A 8 -7.37 -4.16 -13.78
CA GLN A 8 -7.26 -5.61 -13.74
C GLN A 8 -5.86 -6.04 -13.29
N LYS A 9 -4.82 -5.39 -13.81
CA LYS A 9 -3.44 -5.66 -13.40
C LYS A 9 -3.21 -5.34 -11.91
N VAL A 10 -3.71 -4.21 -11.40
CA VAL A 10 -3.60 -3.87 -9.97
C VAL A 10 -4.33 -4.88 -9.10
N VAL A 11 -5.54 -5.31 -9.51
CA VAL A 11 -6.28 -6.36 -8.83
C VAL A 11 -5.47 -7.66 -8.80
N LEU A 12 -4.91 -8.10 -9.94
CA LEU A 12 -4.09 -9.30 -10.01
C LEU A 12 -2.87 -9.25 -9.09
N ILE A 13 -2.20 -8.09 -9.02
CA ILE A 13 -1.08 -7.88 -8.08
C ILE A 13 -1.55 -8.12 -6.65
N ARG A 14 -2.66 -7.50 -6.26
CA ARG A 14 -3.19 -7.58 -4.89
C ARG A 14 -3.75 -8.96 -4.52
N SER A 15 -4.49 -9.61 -5.41
CA SER A 15 -5.23 -10.85 -5.11
C SER A 15 -4.46 -12.14 -5.43
N HIS A 16 -3.44 -12.09 -6.30
CA HIS A 16 -2.71 -13.28 -6.72
C HIS A 16 -1.20 -13.17 -6.53
N LEU A 17 -0.56 -12.09 -6.99
CA LEU A 17 0.90 -11.97 -6.91
C LEU A 17 1.39 -11.81 -5.47
N ILE A 18 0.89 -10.81 -4.74
CA ILE A 18 1.31 -10.53 -3.37
C ILE A 18 1.05 -11.74 -2.46
N PRO A 19 -0.13 -12.40 -2.47
CA PRO A 19 -0.35 -13.59 -1.65
C PRO A 19 0.62 -14.75 -1.95
N ARG A 20 0.98 -14.96 -3.22
CA ARG A 20 1.99 -15.97 -3.60
C ARG A 20 3.37 -15.62 -3.06
N LEU A 21 3.76 -14.35 -3.14
CA LEU A 21 5.03 -13.89 -2.57
C LEU A 21 5.01 -14.01 -1.04
N GLN A 22 3.93 -13.60 -0.38
CA GLN A 22 3.76 -13.77 1.06
C GLN A 22 3.98 -15.22 1.48
N PHE A 23 3.39 -16.19 0.76
CA PHE A 23 3.62 -17.60 1.02
C PHE A 23 5.10 -18.00 0.88
N GLN A 24 5.80 -17.53 -0.16
CA GLN A 24 7.24 -17.80 -0.33
C GLN A 24 8.05 -17.20 0.84
N PHE A 25 7.70 -15.99 1.28
CA PHE A 25 8.32 -15.29 2.40
C PHE A 25 7.95 -15.86 3.78
N LEU A 26 7.13 -16.92 3.87
CA LEU A 26 6.96 -17.68 5.12
C LEU A 26 8.04 -18.76 5.30
N THR A 27 8.76 -19.13 4.23
CA THR A 27 9.82 -20.14 4.29
C THR A 27 11.13 -19.57 4.84
N ALA A 28 11.98 -20.44 5.38
CA ALA A 28 13.00 -20.14 6.42
C ALA A 28 14.14 -19.15 6.07
N GLU A 29 14.16 -18.55 4.88
CA GLU A 29 15.18 -17.57 4.44
C GLU A 29 14.60 -16.22 3.98
N ALA A 30 13.43 -15.88 4.50
CA ALA A 30 12.78 -14.61 4.25
C ALA A 30 13.51 -13.44 4.95
N ASP A 31 14.48 -12.86 4.25
CA ASP A 31 15.15 -11.63 4.68
C ASP A 31 14.24 -10.40 4.45
N SER A 32 14.10 -9.57 5.48
CA SER A 32 13.50 -8.24 5.42
C SER A 32 14.02 -7.38 4.24
N ARG A 33 15.29 -7.52 3.85
CA ARG A 33 15.87 -6.81 2.70
C ARG A 33 15.30 -7.31 1.38
N LYS A 34 15.17 -8.63 1.21
CA LYS A 34 14.54 -9.25 0.03
C LYS A 34 13.06 -8.82 -0.07
N ALA A 35 12.35 -8.80 1.05
CA ALA A 35 10.96 -8.32 1.10
C ALA A 35 10.84 -6.83 0.73
N SER A 36 11.76 -5.99 1.23
CA SER A 36 11.81 -4.55 0.89
C SER A 36 12.11 -4.31 -0.59
N LEU A 37 13.03 -5.09 -1.17
CA LEU A 37 13.33 -5.04 -2.60
C LEU A 37 12.11 -5.45 -3.43
N ALA A 38 11.44 -6.55 -3.07
CA ALA A 38 10.22 -7.00 -3.74
C ALA A 38 9.10 -5.95 -3.64
N ASP A 39 8.88 -5.37 -2.47
CA ASP A 39 7.96 -4.25 -2.25
C ASP A 39 8.31 -3.06 -3.17
N SER A 40 9.59 -2.74 -3.34
CA SER A 40 10.05 -1.67 -4.23
C SER A 40 9.75 -1.96 -5.71
N ILE A 41 10.04 -3.19 -6.17
CA ILE A 41 9.77 -3.63 -7.54
C ILE A 41 8.27 -3.59 -7.85
N ILE A 42 7.43 -4.10 -6.93
CA ILE A 42 5.97 -4.08 -7.08
C ILE A 42 5.45 -2.65 -7.18
N ARG A 43 5.92 -1.74 -6.32
CA ARG A 43 5.55 -0.32 -6.40
C ARG A 43 6.00 0.31 -7.72
N GLY A 44 7.22 -0.02 -8.19
CA GLY A 44 7.74 0.44 -9.48
C GLY A 44 6.85 0.02 -10.64
N ALA A 45 6.56 -1.28 -10.76
CA ALA A 45 5.66 -1.81 -11.78
C ALA A 45 4.25 -1.21 -11.69
N THR A 46 3.73 -1.02 -10.49
CA THR A 46 2.42 -0.40 -10.28
C THR A 46 2.43 1.06 -10.75
N LYS A 47 3.50 1.83 -10.48
CA LYS A 47 3.66 3.22 -10.96
C LYS A 47 3.72 3.30 -12.48
N GLU A 48 4.39 2.35 -13.13
CA GLU A 48 4.44 2.25 -14.59
C GLU A 48 3.05 1.97 -15.17
N MET A 49 2.33 0.98 -14.62
CA MET A 49 0.97 0.65 -15.04
C MET A 49 -0.03 1.81 -14.87
N LEU A 50 0.19 2.65 -13.85
CA LEU A 50 -0.63 3.83 -13.57
C LEU A 50 -0.17 5.07 -14.35
N HIS A 51 0.79 4.95 -15.27
CA HIS A 51 1.41 6.08 -15.98
C HIS A 51 1.80 7.24 -15.03
N SER A 52 2.29 6.87 -13.84
CA SER A 52 2.55 7.76 -12.72
C SER A 52 3.99 7.70 -12.23
N ALA A 53 4.88 7.02 -12.97
CA ALA A 53 6.32 6.97 -12.69
C ALA A 53 6.94 8.37 -12.55
N LYS A 54 6.50 9.34 -13.37
CA LYS A 54 6.94 10.74 -13.30
C LYS A 54 6.18 11.57 -12.26
N ALA A 55 4.96 11.18 -11.91
CA ALA A 55 4.05 11.97 -11.07
C ALA A 55 4.33 11.84 -9.56
N GLY A 56 5.37 11.10 -9.16
CA GLY A 56 5.87 11.13 -7.79
C GLY A 56 4.88 10.66 -6.72
N ILE A 57 4.04 9.65 -6.99
CA ILE A 57 3.10 9.10 -5.99
C ILE A 57 3.88 8.62 -4.74
N CYS A 58 3.43 9.07 -3.57
CA CYS A 58 3.93 8.68 -2.26
C CYS A 58 3.90 7.16 -2.09
N THR A 59 4.96 6.58 -1.55
CA THR A 59 5.06 5.13 -1.35
C THR A 59 4.04 4.59 -0.36
N ASP A 60 3.67 5.38 0.65
CA ASP A 60 2.72 4.96 1.68
C ASP A 60 1.29 4.81 1.11
N PHE A 61 0.91 5.59 0.08
CA PHE A 61 -0.40 5.51 -0.58
C PHE A 61 -0.75 4.09 -1.09
N PHE A 62 0.27 3.34 -1.52
CA PHE A 62 0.09 1.98 -2.05
C PHE A 62 -0.42 1.00 -0.97
N TYR A 63 -0.02 1.23 0.29
CA TYR A 63 -0.30 0.35 1.43
C TYR A 63 -1.59 0.71 2.18
N ILE A 64 -2.14 1.89 1.91
CA ILE A 64 -3.40 2.32 2.51
C ILE A 64 -4.53 1.38 2.05
N PRO A 65 -5.39 0.88 2.97
CA PRO A 65 -6.50 0.00 2.60
C PRO A 65 -7.46 0.64 1.58
N LEU A 66 -8.10 -0.21 0.78
CA LEU A 66 -9.12 0.20 -0.21
C LEU A 66 -10.29 0.93 0.43
N ARG A 67 -10.75 0.44 1.59
CA ARG A 67 -11.82 1.08 2.38
C ARG A 67 -11.47 2.50 2.83
N ASP A 68 -10.18 2.83 2.84
CA ASP A 68 -9.66 4.12 3.24
C ASP A 68 -9.14 4.90 2.03
N GLY A 69 -9.46 4.48 0.80
CA GLY A 69 -9.13 5.19 -0.43
C GLY A 69 -7.73 5.00 -0.98
N GLY A 70 -6.94 4.07 -0.43
CA GLY A 70 -5.65 3.68 -0.99
C GLY A 70 -5.74 2.63 -2.09
N LEU A 71 -4.60 2.01 -2.45
CA LEU A 71 -4.56 0.90 -3.40
C LEU A 71 -4.68 -0.50 -2.74
N GLY A 72 -4.49 -0.57 -1.43
CA GLY A 72 -4.63 -1.79 -0.64
C GLY A 72 -3.63 -2.89 -1.02
N LEU A 73 -2.42 -2.52 -1.42
CA LEU A 73 -1.34 -3.50 -1.55
C LEU A 73 -0.87 -3.89 -0.15
N ASN A 74 -0.74 -5.18 0.13
CA ASN A 74 -0.19 -5.62 1.42
C ASN A 74 1.35 -5.52 1.36
N SER A 75 1.98 -4.94 2.37
CA SER A 75 3.44 -4.88 2.45
C SER A 75 4.03 -6.26 2.73
N LEU A 76 5.02 -6.65 1.92
CA LEU A 76 5.81 -7.86 2.16
C LEU A 76 6.73 -7.70 3.37
N VAL A 77 7.26 -6.49 3.60
CA VAL A 77 8.04 -6.18 4.81
C VAL A 77 7.18 -6.37 6.05
N GLU A 78 5.97 -5.80 6.09
CA GLU A 78 5.03 -6.02 7.20
C GLU A 78 4.75 -7.51 7.38
N HIS A 79 4.50 -8.24 6.29
CA HIS A 79 4.24 -9.66 6.33
C HIS A 79 5.40 -10.46 6.95
N VAL A 80 6.65 -10.22 6.53
CA VAL A 80 7.83 -10.92 7.05
C VAL A 80 8.05 -10.62 8.54
N LEU A 81 7.87 -9.37 8.96
CA LEU A 81 8.08 -8.95 10.34
C LEU A 81 7.13 -9.64 11.32
N PHE A 82 5.84 -9.73 10.96
CA PHE A 82 4.82 -10.18 11.91
C PHE A 82 4.39 -11.64 11.74
N SER A 83 4.44 -12.20 10.53
CA SER A 83 3.77 -13.49 10.25
C SER A 83 4.37 -14.66 11.01
N ARG A 84 5.70 -14.71 11.14
CA ARG A 84 6.39 -15.76 11.90
C ARG A 84 6.04 -15.69 13.38
N GLN A 85 6.06 -14.49 13.96
CA GLN A 85 5.72 -14.28 15.37
C GLN A 85 4.26 -14.65 15.65
N MET A 86 3.35 -14.20 14.80
CA MET A 86 1.92 -14.53 14.88
C MET A 86 1.67 -16.04 14.79
N ALA A 87 2.36 -16.73 13.88
CA ALA A 87 2.26 -18.19 13.75
C ALA A 87 2.76 -18.90 15.02
N LEU A 88 3.92 -18.51 15.56
CA LEU A 88 4.45 -19.05 16.80
C LEU A 88 3.50 -18.80 17.99
N PHE A 89 2.95 -17.59 18.12
CA PHE A 89 2.01 -17.27 19.21
C PHE A 89 0.69 -18.04 19.09
N ARG A 90 0.21 -18.31 17.88
CA ARG A 90 -0.95 -19.19 17.67
C ARG A 90 -0.64 -20.62 18.07
N MET A 91 0.53 -21.15 17.69
CA MET A 91 0.96 -22.49 18.08
C MET A 91 1.17 -22.63 19.60
N ALA A 92 1.67 -21.58 20.26
CA ALA A 92 1.82 -21.55 21.72
C ALA A 92 0.46 -21.55 22.47
N ARG A 93 -0.64 -21.20 21.79
CA ARG A 93 -2.01 -21.28 22.30
C ARG A 93 -2.75 -22.55 21.87
N SER A 94 -2.09 -23.45 21.14
CA SER A 94 -2.68 -24.74 20.76
C SER A 94 -2.95 -25.59 21.99
N ASN A 95 -3.99 -26.43 21.90
CA ASN A 95 -4.29 -27.43 22.92
C ASN A 95 -3.33 -28.62 22.85
N ASP A 96 -2.67 -28.83 21.70
CA ASP A 96 -1.68 -29.89 21.53
C ASP A 96 -0.38 -29.58 22.32
N PRO A 97 -0.01 -30.43 23.31
CA PRO A 97 1.16 -30.19 24.16
C PRO A 97 2.49 -30.11 23.39
N ILE A 98 2.62 -30.88 22.30
CA ILE A 98 3.86 -30.95 21.50
C ILE A 98 4.03 -29.65 20.70
N THR A 99 3.02 -29.25 19.94
CA THR A 99 3.02 -28.00 19.19
C THR A 99 3.26 -26.80 20.10
N LYS A 100 2.63 -26.81 21.27
CA LYS A 100 2.79 -25.74 22.27
C LYS A 100 4.22 -25.66 22.80
N SER A 101 4.83 -26.79 23.17
CA SER A 101 6.20 -26.81 23.70
C SER A 101 7.23 -26.35 22.66
N ILE A 102 7.10 -26.82 21.41
CA ILE A 102 7.95 -26.40 20.28
C ILE A 102 7.82 -24.88 20.05
N ALA A 103 6.61 -24.36 20.03
CA ALA A 103 6.39 -22.93 19.82
C ALA A 103 7.00 -22.08 20.94
N LEU A 104 6.78 -22.45 22.20
CA LEU A 104 7.34 -21.76 23.36
C LEU A 104 8.88 -21.78 23.33
N PHE A 105 9.49 -22.89 22.94
CA PHE A 105 10.95 -22.98 22.77
C PHE A 105 11.50 -21.93 21.79
N PHE A 106 10.90 -21.80 20.61
CA PHE A 106 11.33 -20.80 19.61
C PHE A 106 11.06 -19.36 20.05
N ILE A 107 9.96 -19.12 20.77
CA ILE A 107 9.60 -17.80 21.30
C ILE A 107 10.62 -17.35 22.36
N GLN A 108 10.94 -18.22 23.31
CA GLN A 108 11.92 -17.96 24.38
C GLN A 108 13.31 -17.69 23.80
N ARG A 109 13.74 -18.50 22.82
CA ARG A 109 15.03 -18.31 22.15
C ARG A 109 15.11 -16.99 21.36
N GLY A 110 13.98 -16.49 20.88
CA GLY A 110 13.87 -15.19 20.23
C GLY A 110 13.74 -14.00 21.20
N GLY A 111 13.85 -14.22 22.51
CA GLY A 111 13.74 -13.17 23.53
C GLY A 111 12.37 -12.48 23.59
N SER A 112 11.34 -13.10 23.00
CA SER A 112 10.00 -12.53 22.91
C SER A 112 9.08 -13.16 23.96
N THR A 113 8.16 -12.39 24.53
CA THR A 113 7.08 -12.94 25.34
C THR A 113 5.91 -13.35 24.43
N PRO A 114 5.23 -14.49 24.71
CA PRO A 114 4.12 -14.95 23.90
C PRO A 114 2.87 -14.09 24.14
N ASP A 115 2.76 -12.96 23.44
CA ASP A 115 1.54 -12.15 23.46
C ASP A 115 1.09 -11.73 22.04
N LEU A 116 0.01 -12.37 21.61
CA LEU A 116 -0.67 -12.08 20.36
C LEU A 116 -1.24 -10.65 20.34
N LYS A 117 -1.67 -10.12 21.50
CA LYS A 117 -2.19 -8.76 21.61
C LYS A 117 -1.08 -7.73 21.39
N VAL A 118 0.09 -7.93 21.98
CA VAL A 118 1.24 -7.03 21.83
C VAL A 118 1.71 -6.99 20.37
N SER A 119 1.90 -8.14 19.74
CA SER A 119 2.39 -8.15 18.35
C SER A 119 1.30 -7.74 17.34
N GLY A 120 0.01 -8.01 17.64
CA GLY A 120 -1.11 -7.41 16.91
C GLY A 120 -1.18 -5.88 17.05
N ALA A 121 -0.95 -5.34 18.24
CA ALA A 121 -0.85 -3.90 18.48
C ALA A 121 0.36 -3.29 17.75
N ALA A 122 1.51 -3.96 17.75
CA ALA A 122 2.69 -3.53 17.01
C ALA A 122 2.44 -3.49 15.49
N GLN A 123 1.72 -4.47 14.94
CA GLN A 123 1.29 -4.46 13.54
C GLN A 123 0.33 -3.29 13.25
N LEU A 124 -0.59 -3.00 14.15
CA LEU A 124 -1.48 -1.84 14.03
C LEU A 124 -0.70 -0.53 14.05
N VAL A 125 0.25 -0.38 14.97
CA VAL A 125 1.15 0.79 15.05
C VAL A 125 1.98 0.92 13.77
N PHE A 126 2.49 -0.17 13.20
CA PHE A 126 3.21 -0.14 11.93
C PHE A 126 2.36 0.46 10.80
N ARG A 127 1.10 0.01 10.69
CA ARG A 127 0.15 0.55 9.70
C ARG A 127 -0.23 2.00 9.99
N GLN A 128 -0.41 2.34 11.26
CA GLN A 128 -0.71 3.72 11.68
C GLN A 128 0.43 4.68 11.33
N ASN A 129 1.68 4.25 11.53
CA ASN A 129 2.86 5.03 11.15
C ASN A 129 2.92 5.26 9.63
N CYS A 130 2.52 4.27 8.83
CA CYS A 130 2.39 4.42 7.37
C CYS A 130 1.36 5.49 7.00
N LEU A 131 0.17 5.45 7.62
CA LEU A 131 -0.86 6.46 7.43
C LEU A 131 -0.42 7.85 7.89
N GLU A 132 0.26 7.93 9.03
CA GLU A 132 0.76 9.19 9.56
C GLU A 132 1.78 9.82 8.62
N ARG A 133 2.77 9.04 8.14
CA ARG A 133 3.73 9.52 7.13
C ARG A 133 3.02 10.02 5.87
N PHE A 134 2.03 9.29 5.38
CA PHE A 134 1.24 9.72 4.23
C PHE A 134 0.51 11.04 4.51
N SER A 135 -0.14 11.17 5.67
CA SER A 135 -0.91 12.36 6.06
C SER A 135 -0.06 13.63 6.19
N ARG A 136 1.22 13.49 6.51
CA ARG A 136 2.19 14.59 6.56
C ARG A 136 2.64 15.05 5.17
N THR A 137 2.37 14.27 4.12
CA THR A 137 2.65 14.68 2.74
C THR A 137 1.54 15.56 2.20
N TYR A 138 1.86 16.45 1.24
CA TYR A 138 0.83 17.23 0.54
C TYR A 138 -0.20 16.34 -0.17
N GLN A 139 0.19 15.14 -0.64
CA GLN A 139 -0.71 14.16 -1.27
C GLN A 139 -1.71 13.55 -0.28
N GLY A 140 -1.41 13.61 1.01
CA GLY A 140 -2.32 13.20 2.09
C GLY A 140 -3.38 14.25 2.43
N THR A 141 -3.32 15.45 1.86
CA THR A 141 -4.31 16.50 2.08
C THR A 141 -5.69 16.02 1.59
N GLY A 142 -6.73 16.19 2.42
CA GLY A 142 -8.10 15.77 2.06
C GLY A 142 -8.31 14.25 2.08
N TRP A 143 -7.28 13.42 2.34
CA TRP A 143 -7.43 11.96 2.34
C TRP A 143 -8.49 11.45 3.34
N LYS A 144 -8.69 12.14 4.46
CA LYS A 144 -9.68 11.77 5.47
C LYS A 144 -11.11 11.71 4.90
N GLU A 145 -11.43 12.44 3.83
CA GLU A 145 -12.75 12.40 3.15
C GLU A 145 -13.05 11.03 2.54
N PHE A 146 -11.99 10.25 2.29
CA PHE A 146 -12.05 8.93 1.68
C PHE A 146 -12.05 7.79 2.69
N GLN A 147 -11.77 8.10 3.96
CA GLN A 147 -11.67 7.11 5.03
C GLN A 147 -13.05 6.51 5.31
N GLY A 148 -13.16 5.19 5.21
CA GLY A 148 -14.42 4.49 5.49
C GLY A 148 -15.57 4.84 4.55
N ASN A 149 -15.32 5.39 3.35
CA ASN A 149 -16.37 5.77 2.39
C ASN A 149 -16.56 4.68 1.31
N PRO A 150 -17.52 3.73 1.46
CA PRO A 150 -17.61 2.58 0.57
C PRO A 150 -18.04 2.98 -0.84
N ILE A 151 -18.95 3.96 -0.95
CA ILE A 151 -19.46 4.44 -2.24
C ILE A 151 -18.34 5.11 -3.04
N GLY A 152 -17.61 6.02 -2.40
CA GLY A 152 -16.47 6.75 -3.01
C GLY A 152 -15.24 5.88 -3.28
N ASN A 153 -15.14 4.70 -2.67
CA ASN A 153 -14.06 3.72 -2.88
C ASN A 153 -14.45 2.59 -3.83
N SER A 154 -15.74 2.45 -4.16
CA SER A 154 -16.27 1.31 -4.90
C SER A 154 -15.62 1.11 -6.27
N TRP A 155 -15.21 2.18 -6.96
CA TRP A 155 -14.53 2.12 -8.27
C TRP A 155 -13.17 1.38 -8.24
N GLN A 156 -12.57 1.18 -7.06
CA GLN A 156 -11.29 0.48 -6.90
C GLN A 156 -11.43 -1.05 -6.95
N THR A 157 -12.65 -1.56 -6.75
CA THR A 157 -12.97 -3.00 -6.71
C THR A 157 -14.05 -3.37 -7.70
N ASN A 158 -14.90 -2.42 -8.08
CA ASN A 158 -15.93 -2.62 -9.08
C ASN A 158 -15.22 -2.77 -10.42
N GLY A 159 -15.21 -4.00 -10.95
CA GLY A 159 -14.63 -4.37 -12.26
C GLY A 159 -15.36 -3.75 -13.46
N ARG A 160 -15.95 -2.56 -13.28
CA ARG A 160 -16.39 -1.72 -14.38
C ARG A 160 -15.11 -1.25 -15.07
N ASP A 161 -15.05 -1.50 -16.36
CA ASP A 161 -13.89 -1.26 -17.21
C ASP A 161 -13.55 0.24 -17.31
N LEU A 162 -12.81 0.74 -16.33
CA LEU A 162 -12.48 2.16 -16.19
C LEU A 162 -11.27 2.54 -17.04
N GLY A 163 -10.32 1.63 -17.29
CA GLY A 163 -9.17 1.85 -18.17
C GLY A 163 -8.40 3.15 -17.86
N ARG A 164 -8.51 4.15 -18.75
CA ARG A 164 -7.92 5.48 -18.53
C ARG A 164 -8.54 6.24 -17.35
N ASN A 165 -9.83 6.05 -17.11
CA ASN A 165 -10.54 6.67 -15.98
C ASN A 165 -10.04 6.12 -14.64
N PHE A 166 -9.62 4.86 -14.58
CA PHE A 166 -8.99 4.29 -13.38
C PHE A 166 -7.69 5.01 -13.07
N ILE A 167 -6.82 5.18 -14.07
CA ILE A 167 -5.56 5.91 -13.93
C ILE A 167 -5.82 7.34 -13.46
N MET A 168 -6.77 8.05 -14.09
CA MET A 168 -7.10 9.42 -13.70
C MET A 168 -7.68 9.50 -12.29
N ALA A 169 -8.56 8.58 -11.90
CA ALA A 169 -9.12 8.52 -10.56
C ALA A 169 -8.02 8.31 -9.50
N VAL A 170 -7.07 7.42 -9.73
CA VAL A 170 -5.90 7.24 -8.85
C VAL A 170 -5.08 8.52 -8.77
N LYS A 171 -4.82 9.17 -9.90
CA LYS A 171 -4.07 10.44 -9.94
C LYS A 171 -4.77 11.56 -9.16
N PHE A 172 -6.09 11.70 -9.30
CA PHE A 172 -6.86 12.64 -8.48
C PHE A 172 -6.78 12.28 -6.99
N ARG A 173 -6.87 11.00 -6.64
CA ARG A 173 -6.79 10.51 -5.26
C ARG A 173 -5.48 10.85 -4.58
N SER A 174 -4.38 10.73 -5.31
CA SER A 174 -3.04 11.00 -4.80
C SER A 174 -2.57 12.44 -5.05
N ILE A 175 -3.42 13.33 -5.57
CA ILE A 175 -3.05 14.71 -5.93
C ILE A 175 -1.84 14.73 -6.89
N THR A 176 -1.86 13.83 -7.89
CA THR A 176 -0.82 13.68 -8.92
C THR A 176 -1.37 13.80 -10.34
N ALA A 177 -2.62 14.26 -10.47
CA ALA A 177 -3.17 14.63 -11.77
C ALA A 177 -2.33 15.75 -12.39
N ALA A 178 -2.08 15.66 -13.70
CA ALA A 178 -1.19 16.55 -14.44
C ALA A 178 -1.76 17.98 -14.57
N THR A 179 -1.81 18.68 -13.45
CA THR A 179 -2.11 20.11 -13.38
C THR A 179 -0.85 20.91 -13.64
N ARG A 180 -0.99 22.19 -13.99
CA ARG A 180 0.17 23.08 -14.18
C ARG A 180 1.02 23.19 -12.91
N ALA A 181 0.37 23.17 -11.75
CA ALA A 181 1.04 23.18 -10.46
C ALA A 181 1.85 21.90 -10.22
N GLU A 182 1.29 20.71 -10.52
CA GLU A 182 1.99 19.44 -10.34
C GLU A 182 3.13 19.26 -11.38
N ASN A 183 2.92 19.66 -12.64
CA ASN A 183 3.97 19.57 -13.67
C ASN A 183 5.14 20.53 -13.42
N ASN A 184 4.89 21.68 -12.80
CA ASN A 184 5.93 22.65 -12.41
C ASN A 184 6.45 22.40 -10.99
N ARG A 185 6.13 21.27 -10.37
CA ARG A 185 6.55 20.97 -9.01
C ARG A 185 8.07 20.88 -8.94
N GLY A 186 8.67 21.67 -8.04
CA GLY A 186 10.13 21.78 -7.93
C GLY A 186 10.78 22.71 -8.97
N CYS A 187 9.98 23.40 -9.80
CA CYS A 187 10.45 24.38 -10.78
C CYS A 187 9.82 25.76 -10.53
N HIS A 188 10.61 26.83 -10.67
CA HIS A 188 10.13 28.21 -10.58
C HIS A 188 9.52 28.65 -11.91
N GLY A 189 8.25 28.31 -12.15
CA GLY A 189 7.49 28.73 -13.34
C GLY A 189 6.15 29.37 -12.99
N THR A 190 5.57 30.14 -13.92
CA THR A 190 4.29 30.82 -13.71
C THR A 190 3.16 29.82 -13.43
N LEU A 191 2.63 29.84 -12.21
CA LEU A 191 1.57 28.92 -11.72
C LEU A 191 0.15 29.32 -12.17
N GLN A 192 0.00 30.42 -12.92
CA GLN A 192 -1.32 30.89 -13.33
C GLN A 192 -2.02 29.89 -14.26
N CYS A 193 -3.31 29.66 -14.06
CA CYS A 193 -4.14 28.89 -15.00
C CYS A 193 -4.16 29.61 -16.37
N ARG A 194 -4.18 28.86 -17.48
CA ARG A 194 -4.24 29.43 -18.84
C ARG A 194 -5.43 30.39 -19.00
N THR A 195 -6.57 30.07 -18.40
CA THR A 195 -7.76 30.91 -18.41
C THR A 195 -7.57 32.20 -17.61
N CYS A 196 -7.02 32.11 -16.40
CA CYS A 196 -6.75 33.27 -15.55
C CYS A 196 -5.64 34.19 -16.09
N ALA A 197 -4.73 33.64 -16.89
CA ALA A 197 -3.70 34.42 -17.57
C ALA A 197 -4.31 35.26 -18.72
N ASN A 198 -5.35 34.76 -19.37
CA ASN A 198 -6.05 35.48 -20.46
C ASN A 198 -7.02 36.56 -19.96
N THR A 199 -7.51 36.49 -18.73
CA THR A 199 -8.48 37.46 -18.18
C THR A 199 -7.85 38.73 -17.60
N LYS A 200 -6.52 38.88 -17.64
CA LYS A 200 -5.81 40.08 -17.15
C LYS A 200 -5.51 41.11 -18.24
N GLY A 201 -6.13 40.98 -19.42
CA GLY A 201 -5.91 41.83 -20.59
C GLY A 201 -7.14 42.65 -21.01
N HIS A 202 -7.86 43.23 -20.04
CA HIS A 202 -8.88 44.27 -20.28
C HIS A 202 -8.70 45.41 -19.29
#